data_AF-A0A0A2G259-F1
#
_entry.id   AF-A0A0A2G259-F1
#
_cell.length_a   1.000
_cell.length_b   1.000
_cell.length_c   1.000
_cell.angle_alpha   90.00
_cell.angle_beta   90.00
_cell.angle_gamma   90.00
#
_symmetry.space_group_name_H-M   'P 1'
#
loop_
_entity.id
_entity.type
_entity.pdbx_description
1 polymer ?
#
loop_
_entity_poly.entity_id
_entity_poly.type
_entity_poly.pdbx_seq_one_letter_code
_entity_poly.pdbx_strand_id
1 'polypeptide(L)'
;MRCTYYWKIQGERGYRGKKEINGTRILIPDTPKTSDSRYQKCKKHKLFCKRAGIEPTIGHLKSDHRLGRNFYKGLVGDAVNLLLAAAAYNFKRAMRALLHLLKIISEKPWMDDFSLIRAF
;
A
#
# COMPACT_ATOMS: atom_id res chain seq x y z
N MET A 1 29.13 -20.09 6.90
CA MET A 1 27.70 -20.08 6.51
C MET A 1 27.29 -18.65 6.14
N ARG A 2 27.15 -18.32 4.85
CA ARG A 2 26.60 -17.01 4.45
C ARG A 2 25.08 -17.11 4.50
N CYS A 3 24.47 -16.46 5.49
CA CYS A 3 23.01 -16.29 5.54
C CYS A 3 22.62 -15.31 4.43
N THR A 4 22.45 -15.81 3.20
CA THR A 4 22.00 -15.00 2.07
C THR A 4 20.50 -14.78 2.22
N TYR A 5 20.13 -13.63 2.78
CA TYR A 5 18.76 -13.13 2.72
C TYR A 5 18.43 -12.82 1.26
N TYR A 6 17.90 -13.82 0.53
CA TYR A 6 17.39 -13.61 -0.82
C TYR A 6 16.11 -12.77 -0.75
N TRP A 7 16.22 -11.52 -1.17
CA TRP A 7 15.07 -10.65 -1.34
C TRP A 7 14.17 -11.22 -2.44
N LYS A 8 12.86 -11.20 -2.19
CA LYS A 8 11.83 -11.69 -3.12
C LYS A 8 10.86 -10.56 -3.42
N ILE A 9 10.82 -10.14 -4.67
CA ILE A 9 9.90 -9.12 -5.17
C ILE A 9 8.82 -9.81 -6.00
N GLN A 10 7.60 -9.29 -6.00
CA GLN A 10 6.51 -9.83 -6.83
C GLN A 10 6.55 -9.16 -8.23
N GLY A 11 6.41 -9.96 -9.29
CA GLY A 11 6.33 -9.54 -10.69
C GLY A 11 4.91 -9.65 -11.23
N GLU A 12 4.50 -8.75 -12.13
CA GLU A 12 3.12 -8.76 -12.66
C GLU A 12 2.88 -10.03 -13.48
N ARG A 13 1.61 -10.47 -13.53
CA ARG A 13 1.26 -11.61 -14.38
C ARG A 13 1.58 -11.25 -15.84
N GLY A 14 2.36 -12.10 -16.50
CA GLY A 14 2.80 -11.86 -17.88
C GLY A 14 4.12 -11.08 -18.03
N TYR A 15 4.80 -10.74 -16.93
CA TYR A 15 6.16 -10.20 -16.99
C TYR A 15 7.13 -11.20 -17.66
N ARG A 16 7.72 -10.82 -18.79
CA ARG A 16 8.67 -11.66 -19.58
C ARG A 16 10.15 -11.33 -19.35
N GLY A 17 10.45 -10.37 -18.48
CA GLY A 17 11.81 -9.90 -18.25
C GLY A 17 12.66 -10.85 -17.38
N LYS A 18 13.83 -10.36 -16.94
CA LYS A 18 14.77 -11.13 -16.12
C LYS A 18 14.11 -11.57 -14.81
N LYS A 19 14.24 -12.84 -14.45
CA LYS A 19 13.64 -13.41 -13.23
C LYS A 19 14.47 -13.15 -11.96
N GLU A 20 15.69 -12.65 -12.13
CA GLU A 20 16.58 -12.29 -11.03
C GLU A 20 17.37 -11.03 -11.41
N ILE A 21 17.46 -10.09 -10.47
CA ILE A 21 18.21 -8.83 -10.63
C ILE A 21 19.00 -8.64 -9.34
N ASN A 22 20.33 -8.54 -9.42
CA ASN A 22 21.23 -8.31 -8.28
C ASN A 22 20.95 -9.24 -7.06
N GLY A 23 20.73 -10.54 -7.30
CA GLY A 23 20.43 -11.52 -6.25
C GLY A 23 19.00 -11.47 -5.70
N THR A 24 18.15 -10.59 -6.23
CA THR A 24 16.73 -10.48 -5.87
C THR A 24 15.86 -11.24 -6.86
N ARG A 25 15.10 -12.22 -6.38
CA ARG A 25 14.23 -13.04 -7.22
C ARG A 25 12.87 -12.38 -7.44
N ILE A 26 12.44 -12.33 -8.69
CA ILE A 26 11.12 -11.84 -9.09
C ILE A 26 10.16 -13.03 -9.18
N LEU A 27 9.21 -13.08 -8.26
CA LEU A 27 8.16 -14.09 -8.19
C LEU A 27 6.96 -13.65 -9.02
N ILE A 28 6.66 -14.38 -10.09
CA ILE A 28 5.50 -14.14 -10.93
C ILE A 28 4.36 -15.02 -10.43
N PRO A 29 3.12 -14.50 -10.30
CA PRO A 29 1.97 -15.32 -9.97
C PRO A 29 1.74 -16.35 -11.08
N ASP A 30 1.85 -17.61 -10.68
CA ASP A 30 1.64 -18.77 -11.53
C ASP A 30 0.61 -19.69 -10.89
N THR A 31 0.08 -20.65 -11.65
CA THR A 31 -0.86 -21.62 -11.12
C THR A 31 -0.23 -22.39 -9.94
N PRO A 32 -0.96 -22.58 -8.82
CA PRO A 32 -0.42 -23.30 -7.68
C PRO A 32 -0.02 -24.71 -8.09
N LYS A 33 1.22 -25.11 -7.80
CA LYS A 33 1.67 -26.45 -8.15
C LYS A 33 1.00 -27.47 -7.24
N THR A 34 0.70 -28.65 -7.77
CA THR A 34 0.17 -29.78 -6.99
C THR A 34 1.14 -30.22 -5.90
N SER A 35 2.45 -30.08 -6.14
CA SER A 35 3.53 -30.37 -5.19
C SER A 35 3.69 -29.37 -4.04
N ASP A 36 3.06 -28.18 -4.11
CA ASP A 36 3.18 -27.19 -3.04
C ASP A 36 2.36 -27.59 -1.81
N SER A 37 2.95 -27.53 -0.62
CA SER A 37 2.22 -27.69 0.65
C SER A 37 1.17 -26.57 0.83
N ARG A 38 0.11 -26.85 1.59
CA ARG A 38 -0.92 -25.86 1.97
C ARG A 38 -0.31 -24.57 2.53
N TYR A 39 0.73 -24.70 3.37
CA TYR A 39 1.44 -23.54 3.93
C TYR A 39 2.11 -22.70 2.85
N GLN A 40 2.78 -23.34 1.90
CA GLN A 40 3.48 -22.66 0.79
C GLN A 40 2.48 -21.94 -0.13
N LYS A 41 1.33 -22.55 -0.41
CA LYS A 41 0.24 -21.93 -1.18
C LYS A 41 -0.31 -20.69 -0.48
N CYS A 42 -0.60 -20.79 0.83
CA CYS A 42 -1.07 -19.65 1.63
C CYS A 42 -0.05 -18.49 1.66
N LYS A 43 1.24 -18.81 1.85
CA LYS A 43 2.31 -17.81 1.85
C LYS A 43 2.42 -17.07 0.51
N LYS A 44 2.37 -17.80 -0.61
CA LYS A 44 2.36 -17.23 -1.96
C LYS A 44 1.11 -16.36 -2.18
N HIS A 45 -0.07 -16.85 -1.81
CA HIS A 45 -1.32 -16.09 -1.93
C HIS A 45 -1.28 -14.78 -1.14
N LYS A 46 -0.83 -14.80 0.12
CA LYS A 46 -0.70 -13.59 0.96
C LYS A 46 0.26 -12.56 0.36
N LEU A 47 1.34 -13.00 -0.30
CA LEU A 47 2.26 -12.12 -1.01
C LEU A 47 1.58 -11.42 -2.21
N PHE A 48 0.82 -12.15 -3.02
CA PHE A 48 0.12 -11.58 -4.17
C PHE A 48 -1.05 -10.68 -3.79
N CYS A 49 -1.84 -11.04 -2.77
CA CYS A 49 -2.93 -10.19 -2.27
C CYS A 49 -2.43 -8.83 -1.76
N LYS A 50 -1.28 -8.80 -1.09
CA LYS A 50 -0.67 -7.53 -0.66
C LYS A 50 -0.37 -6.60 -1.83
N ARG A 51 0.02 -7.15 -2.98
CA ARG A 51 0.29 -6.37 -4.19
C ARG A 51 -0.99 -5.93 -4.89
N ALA A 52 -1.99 -6.82 -4.96
CA ALA A 52 -3.30 -6.50 -5.50
C ALA A 52 -3.95 -5.31 -4.77
N GLY A 53 -3.65 -5.10 -3.48
CA GLY A 53 -4.10 -3.92 -2.73
C GLY A 53 -3.52 -2.58 -3.19
N ILE A 54 -2.41 -2.58 -3.95
CA ILE A 54 -1.76 -1.37 -4.47
C ILE A 54 -2.46 -0.91 -5.76
N GLU A 55 -2.97 -1.83 -6.58
CA GLU A 55 -3.61 -1.52 -7.86
C GLU A 55 -4.82 -0.57 -7.72
N PRO A 56 -5.76 -0.77 -6.77
CA PRO A 56 -6.84 0.18 -6.53
C PRO A 56 -6.32 1.58 -6.16
N THR A 57 -5.25 1.65 -5.38
CA THR A 57 -4.64 2.94 -4.99
C THR A 57 -4.05 3.65 -6.21
N ILE A 58 -3.36 2.93 -7.10
CA ILE A 58 -2.87 3.47 -8.37
C ILE A 58 -4.03 3.88 -9.28
N GLY A 59 -5.11 3.11 -9.32
CA GLY A 59 -6.33 3.43 -10.03
C GLY A 59 -6.94 4.76 -9.57
N HIS A 60 -7.15 4.91 -8.26
CA HIS A 60 -7.62 6.16 -7.65
C HIS A 60 -6.68 7.33 -7.90
N LEU A 61 -5.36 7.12 -7.87
CA LEU A 61 -4.40 8.17 -8.22
C LEU A 61 -4.56 8.63 -9.68
N LYS A 62 -4.78 7.69 -10.61
CA LYS A 62 -5.02 7.97 -12.03
C LYS A 62 -6.33 8.71 -12.28
N SER A 63 -7.44 8.26 -11.69
CA SER A 63 -8.77 8.83 -11.92
C SER A 63 -9.01 10.10 -11.09
N ASP A 64 -8.75 10.04 -9.79
CA ASP A 64 -9.25 11.02 -8.81
C ASP A 64 -8.21 12.13 -8.54
N HIS A 65 -6.93 11.84 -8.74
CA HIS A 65 -5.82 12.76 -8.50
C HIS A 65 -5.13 13.25 -9.78
N ARG A 66 -5.84 13.18 -10.92
CA ARG A 66 -5.42 13.73 -12.22
C ARG A 66 -4.07 13.22 -12.74
N LEU A 67 -3.55 12.11 -12.19
CA LEU A 67 -2.29 11.53 -12.66
C LEU A 67 -2.39 11.09 -14.13
N GLY A 68 -3.58 10.71 -14.61
CA GLY A 68 -3.81 10.36 -16.01
C GLY A 68 -3.86 11.55 -16.98
N ARG A 69 -3.80 12.80 -16.50
CA ARG A 69 -3.81 14.02 -17.32
C ARG A 69 -2.64 14.91 -16.94
N ASN A 70 -1.44 14.51 -17.38
CA ASN A 70 -0.25 15.34 -17.18
C ASN A 70 -0.20 16.46 -18.24
N PHE A 71 -0.08 17.70 -17.79
CA PHE A 71 0.09 18.87 -18.65
C PHE A 71 1.56 19.34 -18.72
N TYR A 72 2.44 18.78 -17.89
CA TYR A 72 3.86 19.08 -17.89
C TYR A 72 4.59 18.30 -18.99
N LYS A 73 5.59 18.92 -19.60
CA LYS A 73 6.31 18.35 -20.73
C LYS A 73 7.46 17.46 -20.26
N GLY A 74 7.51 16.24 -20.80
CA GLY A 74 8.63 15.30 -20.65
C GLY A 74 8.69 14.56 -19.31
N LEU A 75 9.70 13.70 -19.18
CA LEU A 75 9.86 12.77 -18.05
C LEU A 75 9.94 13.45 -16.69
N VAL A 76 10.57 14.63 -16.63
CA VAL A 76 10.65 15.43 -15.39
C VAL A 76 9.26 15.92 -14.99
N GLY A 77 8.46 16.37 -15.97
CA GLY A 77 7.07 16.77 -15.75
C GLY A 77 6.20 15.62 -15.26
N ASP A 78 6.36 14.43 -15.84
CA ASP A 78 5.66 13.21 -15.38
C ASP A 78 6.00 12.87 -13.93
N ALA A 79 7.28 12.96 -13.56
CA ALA A 79 7.73 12.71 -12.20
C ALA A 79 7.13 13.74 -11.20
N VAL A 80 7.13 15.02 -11.55
CA VAL A 80 6.54 16.07 -10.71
C VAL A 80 5.03 15.88 -10.54
N ASN A 81 4.30 15.57 -11.62
CA ASN A 81 2.86 15.31 -11.54
C ASN A 81 2.55 14.08 -10.67
N LEU A 82 3.36 13.02 -10.76
CA LEU A 82 3.24 11.83 -9.92
C LEU A 82 3.44 12.15 -8.44
N LEU A 83 4.48 12.92 -8.10
CA LEU A 83 4.77 13.32 -6.73
C LEU A 83 3.64 14.19 -6.15
N LEU A 84 3.14 15.15 -6.92
CA LEU A 84 2.05 16.03 -6.50
C LEU A 84 0.73 15.26 -6.31
N ALA A 85 0.38 14.35 -7.24
CA ALA A 85 -0.80 13.51 -7.12
C ALA A 85 -0.74 12.61 -5.87
N ALA A 86 0.43 12.01 -5.61
CA ALA A 86 0.66 11.19 -4.42
C ALA A 86 0.58 12.02 -3.12
N ALA A 87 1.15 13.23 -3.11
CA ALA A 87 1.07 14.14 -1.97
C ALA A 87 -0.39 14.53 -1.67
N ALA A 88 -1.16 14.90 -2.70
CA ALA A 88 -2.58 15.22 -2.57
C ALA A 88 -3.40 14.04 -2.01
N TYR A 89 -3.14 12.82 -2.47
CA TYR A 89 -3.77 11.61 -1.93
C TYR A 89 -3.45 11.40 -0.44
N ASN A 90 -2.18 11.57 -0.05
CA ASN A 90 -1.75 11.45 1.33
C ASN A 90 -2.35 12.53 2.24
N PHE A 91 -2.35 13.79 1.81
CA PHE A 91 -2.98 14.88 2.58
C PHE A 91 -4.48 14.66 2.75
N LYS A 92 -5.19 14.19 1.73
CA LYS A 92 -6.62 13.86 1.84
C LYS A 92 -6.87 12.78 2.89
N ARG A 93 -5.98 11.79 3.03
CA ARG A 93 -6.07 10.75 4.08
C ARG A 93 -5.76 11.31 5.46
N ALA A 94 -4.70 12.12 5.58
CA ALA A 94 -4.31 12.76 6.83
C ALA A 94 -5.41 13.67 7.37
N MET A 95 -6.02 14.51 6.52
CA MET A 95 -7.13 15.38 6.91
C MET A 95 -8.36 14.60 7.37
N ARG A 96 -8.69 13.46 6.71
CA ARG A 96 -9.78 12.59 7.20
C ARG A 96 -9.47 11.99 8.56
N ALA A 97 -8.24 11.50 8.78
CA ALA A 97 -7.83 10.96 10.07
C ALA A 97 -7.89 12.03 11.18
N LEU A 98 -7.44 13.25 10.89
CA LEU A 98 -7.55 14.39 11.79
C LEU A 98 -9.01 14.71 12.12
N LEU A 99 -9.89 14.74 11.12
CA LEU A 99 -11.32 14.98 11.34
C LEU A 99 -11.95 13.90 12.22
N HIS A 100 -11.60 12.63 12.02
CA HIS A 100 -12.06 11.54 12.88
C HIS A 100 -11.56 11.69 14.32
N LEU A 101 -10.30 12.08 14.51
CA LEU A 101 -9.74 12.33 15.84
C LEU A 101 -10.49 13.48 16.55
N LEU A 102 -10.75 14.57 15.85
CA LEU A 102 -11.49 15.72 16.39
C LEU A 102 -12.93 15.33 16.77
N LYS A 103 -13.60 14.50 15.96
CA LYS A 103 -14.92 13.96 16.30
C LYS A 103 -14.88 13.13 17.57
N ILE A 104 -13.93 12.20 17.70
CA ILE A 104 -13.77 11.37 18.90
C ILE A 104 -13.55 12.25 20.15
N ILE A 105 -12.73 13.28 20.05
CA ILE A 105 -12.49 14.22 21.16
C ILE A 105 -13.77 15.00 21.48
N SER A 106 -14.49 15.48 20.47
CA SER A 106 -15.74 16.22 20.64
C SER A 106 -16.88 15.36 21.21
N GLU A 107 -16.89 14.07 20.88
CA GLU A 107 -17.88 13.07 21.35
C GLU A 107 -17.47 12.42 22.67
N LYS A 108 -16.35 12.84 23.29
CA LYS A 108 -16.04 12.54 24.69
C LYS A 108 -16.48 13.68 25.62
N PRO A 109 -17.79 13.85 25.91
CA PRO A 109 -18.19 14.62 27.06
C PRO A 109 -18.03 13.74 28.31
N TRP A 110 -17.17 14.16 29.24
CA TRP A 110 -17.47 14.07 30.68
C TRP A 110 -17.77 12.69 31.33
N MET A 111 -17.36 11.54 30.77
CA MET A 111 -17.50 10.26 31.49
C MET A 111 -16.34 9.95 32.45
N ASP A 112 -15.20 10.64 32.34
CA ASP A 112 -14.02 10.36 33.18
C ASP A 112 -13.95 11.27 34.44
N ASP A 113 -14.70 12.38 34.49
CA ASP A 113 -14.73 13.28 35.67
C ASP A 113 -15.74 12.84 36.74
N PHE A 114 -16.88 12.22 36.38
CA PHE A 114 -17.93 11.88 37.35
C PHE A 114 -17.60 10.67 38.24
N SER A 115 -16.73 9.78 37.76
CA SER A 115 -16.24 8.61 38.49
C SER A 115 -15.17 8.97 39.53
N LEU A 116 -14.36 10.00 39.28
CA LEU A 116 -13.37 10.50 40.24
C LEU A 116 -14.01 11.38 41.33
N ILE A 117 -15.05 12.14 40.99
CA ILE A 117 -15.79 12.98 41.96
C ILE A 117 -16.68 12.15 42.91
N ARG A 118 -17.13 10.95 42.52
CA ARG A 118 -17.89 10.03 43.38
C ARG A 118 -17.05 9.01 44.15
N ALA A 119 -15.73 9.00 43.94
CA ALA A 119 -14.79 8.09 44.61
C ALA A 119 -14.08 8.70 45.83
N PHE A 120 -14.40 9.97 46.15
CA PHE A 120 -14.06 10.68 47.39
C PHE A 120 -15.34 11.14 48.07
#